data_AF-A0A523G603-F1
#
_entry.id   AF-A0A523G603-F1
#
_cell.length_a   1.000
_cell.length_b   1.000
_cell.length_c   1.000
_cell.angle_alpha   90.00
_cell.angle_beta   90.00
_cell.angle_gamma   90.00
#
_symmetry.space_group_name_H-M   'P 1'
#
loop_
_entity.id
_entity.type
_entity.pdbx_description
1 polymer ?
#
loop_
_entity_poly.entity_id
_entity_poly.type
_entity_poly.pdbx_seq_one_letter_code
_entity_poly.pdbx_strand_id
1 'polypeptide(L)'
;EETINEILGYLHEFENKKGFLSQKVSLSDTAKSFGTNSTYLSKVVNIEKMKNFSKYINDLRIIYAFDELKTNNTFRKYKIKAIAQDCGFKSAESFSKAFYKNYGIYPSFYIKNLSGAIAKNLK
;
A
#
# COMPACT_ATOMS: atom_id res chain seq x y z
N GLU A 1 8.22 -25.51 -10.17
CA GLU A 1 8.76 -24.74 -9.03
C GLU A 1 9.67 -23.60 -9.47
N GLU A 2 10.56 -23.82 -10.44
CA GLU A 2 11.50 -22.80 -10.97
C GLU A 2 10.82 -21.46 -11.37
N THR A 3 9.69 -21.51 -12.08
CA THR A 3 8.94 -20.32 -12.51
C THR A 3 8.22 -19.57 -11.38
N ILE A 4 7.88 -20.24 -10.25
CA ILE A 4 7.26 -19.55 -9.10
C ILE A 4 8.31 -18.70 -8.38
N ASN A 5 9.50 -19.27 -8.18
CA ASN A 5 10.62 -18.57 -7.55
C ASN A 5 11.03 -17.32 -8.35
N GLU A 6 11.01 -17.38 -9.69
CA GLU A 6 11.23 -16.21 -10.54
C GLU A 6 10.18 -15.11 -10.31
N ILE A 7 8.89 -15.45 -10.32
CA ILE A 7 7.82 -14.48 -10.04
C ILE A 7 7.94 -13.89 -8.64
N LEU A 8 8.32 -14.68 -7.64
CA LEU A 8 8.60 -14.20 -6.30
C LEU A 8 9.80 -13.23 -6.26
N GLY A 9 10.85 -13.52 -7.02
CA GLY A 9 11.98 -12.61 -7.23
C GLY A 9 11.54 -11.26 -7.82
N TYR A 10 10.73 -11.28 -8.88
CA TYR A 10 10.20 -10.06 -9.49
C TYR A 10 9.26 -9.29 -8.55
N LEU A 11 8.42 -9.98 -7.79
CA LEU A 11 7.58 -9.35 -6.76
C LEU A 11 8.44 -8.67 -5.70
N HIS A 12 9.48 -9.33 -5.21
CA HIS A 12 10.40 -8.77 -4.23
C HIS A 12 11.12 -7.51 -4.77
N GLU A 13 11.61 -7.55 -6.01
CA GLU A 13 12.19 -6.35 -6.64
C GLU A 13 11.17 -5.22 -6.80
N PHE A 14 9.95 -5.55 -7.21
CA PHE A 14 8.85 -4.60 -7.35
C PHE A 14 8.47 -3.94 -6.01
N GLU A 15 8.44 -4.73 -4.93
CA GLU A 15 8.25 -4.25 -3.56
C GLU A 15 9.38 -3.29 -3.15
N ASN A 16 10.65 -3.69 -3.33
CA ASN A 16 11.83 -2.90 -2.97
C ASN A 16 11.92 -1.58 -3.73
N LYS A 17 11.59 -1.60 -5.03
CA LYS A 17 11.54 -0.40 -5.89
C LYS A 17 10.28 0.45 -5.63
N LYS A 18 9.44 0.08 -4.66
CA LYS A 18 8.16 0.73 -4.34
C LYS A 18 7.23 0.89 -5.55
N GLY A 19 7.28 -0.06 -6.48
CA GLY A 19 6.49 -0.02 -7.72
C GLY A 19 4.98 0.09 -7.46
N PHE A 20 4.53 -0.43 -6.31
CA PHE A 20 3.15 -0.34 -5.84
C PHE A 20 2.63 1.09 -5.63
N LEU A 21 3.50 2.09 -5.45
CA LEU A 21 3.07 3.50 -5.29
C LEU A 21 2.53 4.12 -6.58
N SER A 22 2.80 3.52 -7.74
CA SER A 22 2.22 4.00 -8.99
C SER A 22 0.72 3.72 -9.06
N GLN A 23 -0.07 4.74 -9.36
CA GLN A 23 -1.52 4.60 -9.57
C GLN A 23 -1.88 3.79 -10.83
N LYS A 24 -0.89 3.55 -11.71
CA LYS A 24 -1.05 2.75 -12.93
C LYS A 24 -0.87 1.25 -12.71
N VAL A 25 -0.49 0.82 -11.50
CA VAL A 25 -0.31 -0.60 -11.20
C VAL A 25 -1.62 -1.35 -11.42
N SER A 26 -1.57 -2.33 -12.31
CA SER A 26 -2.62 -3.30 -12.58
C SER A 26 -2.02 -4.70 -12.65
N LEU A 27 -2.84 -5.73 -12.41
CA LEU A 27 -2.41 -7.13 -12.54
C LEU A 27 -1.85 -7.42 -13.94
N SER A 28 -2.51 -6.89 -14.98
CA SER A 28 -2.15 -7.08 -16.37
C SER A 28 -0.78 -6.46 -16.69
N ASP A 29 -0.57 -5.20 -16.31
CA ASP A 29 0.68 -4.50 -16.61
C ASP A 29 1.84 -5.07 -15.80
N THR A 30 1.59 -5.48 -14.55
CA THR A 30 2.60 -6.12 -13.71
C THR A 30 3.00 -7.47 -14.27
N ALA A 31 2.02 -8.31 -14.67
CA ALA A 31 2.30 -9.60 -15.30
C ALA A 31 3.14 -9.43 -16.56
N LYS A 32 2.79 -8.47 -17.44
CA LYS A 32 3.58 -8.15 -18.63
C LYS A 32 5.01 -7.74 -18.29
N SER A 33 5.21 -6.89 -17.29
CA SER A 33 6.56 -6.48 -16.86
C SER A 33 7.39 -7.62 -16.29
N PHE A 34 6.75 -8.67 -15.77
CA PHE A 34 7.41 -9.87 -15.24
C PHE A 34 7.55 -10.97 -16.30
N GLY A 35 7.20 -10.70 -17.56
CA GLY A 35 7.25 -11.69 -18.63
C GLY A 35 6.25 -12.84 -18.46
N THR A 36 5.14 -12.62 -17.76
CA THR A 36 4.10 -13.64 -17.50
C THR A 36 2.70 -13.17 -17.90
N ASN A 37 1.68 -13.96 -17.56
CA ASN A 37 0.27 -13.62 -17.75
C ASN A 37 -0.45 -13.35 -16.42
N SER A 38 -1.54 -12.58 -16.48
CA SER A 38 -2.35 -12.19 -15.33
C SER A 38 -2.86 -13.38 -14.51
N THR A 39 -3.23 -14.49 -15.17
CA THR A 39 -3.74 -15.69 -14.50
C THR A 39 -2.66 -16.32 -13.62
N TYR A 40 -1.45 -16.45 -14.13
CA TYR A 40 -0.34 -17.05 -13.40
C TYR A 40 0.11 -16.15 -12.24
N LEU A 41 0.30 -14.85 -12.48
CA LEU A 41 0.64 -13.90 -11.42
C LEU A 41 -0.44 -13.86 -10.32
N SER A 42 -1.71 -13.87 -10.70
CA SER A 42 -2.82 -13.91 -9.73
C SER A 42 -2.79 -15.18 -8.89
N LYS A 43 -2.52 -16.35 -9.49
CA LYS A 43 -2.37 -17.62 -8.77
C LYS A 43 -1.21 -17.58 -7.78
N VAL A 44 -0.04 -17.11 -8.20
CA VAL A 44 1.14 -17.00 -7.33
C VAL A 44 0.84 -16.05 -6.16
N VAL A 45 0.30 -14.86 -6.40
CA VAL A 45 -0.05 -13.92 -5.32
C VAL A 45 -1.11 -14.49 -4.39
N ASN A 46 -2.08 -15.24 -4.92
CA ASN A 46 -3.10 -15.88 -4.10
C ASN A 46 -2.52 -16.95 -3.17
N ILE A 47 -1.64 -17.81 -3.68
CA ILE A 47 -1.01 -18.89 -2.91
C ILE A 47 -0.01 -18.31 -1.90
N GLU A 48 0.89 -17.44 -2.36
CA GLU A 48 2.06 -17.00 -1.57
C GLU A 48 1.75 -15.86 -0.61
N LYS A 49 0.78 -15.00 -0.96
CA LYS A 49 0.40 -13.83 -0.14
C LYS A 49 -0.99 -13.98 0.47
N MET A 50 -1.70 -15.08 0.22
CA MET A 50 -3.06 -15.37 0.72
C MET A 50 -4.08 -14.28 0.40
N LYS A 51 -3.90 -13.58 -0.74
CA LYS A 51 -4.65 -12.37 -1.11
C LYS A 51 -4.86 -12.32 -2.61
N ASN A 52 -5.91 -11.65 -3.06
CA ASN A 52 -5.95 -11.23 -4.47
C ASN A 52 -4.95 -10.09 -4.72
N PHE A 53 -4.56 -9.90 -5.99
CA PHE A 53 -3.56 -8.90 -6.39
C PHE A 53 -3.88 -7.49 -5.90
N SER A 54 -5.14 -7.04 -6.04
CA SER A 54 -5.56 -5.71 -5.61
C SER A 54 -5.41 -5.50 -4.10
N LYS A 55 -5.77 -6.50 -3.29
CA LYS A 55 -5.59 -6.46 -1.83
C LYS A 55 -4.11 -6.45 -1.46
N TYR A 56 -3.30 -7.27 -2.14
CA TYR A 56 -1.86 -7.29 -1.96
C TYR A 56 -1.21 -5.91 -2.21
N ILE A 57 -1.51 -5.28 -3.34
CA ILE A 57 -1.00 -3.93 -3.65
C ILE A 57 -1.47 -2.89 -2.63
N ASN A 58 -2.76 -2.91 -2.27
CA ASN A 58 -3.28 -1.95 -1.30
C ASN A 58 -2.65 -2.14 0.09
N ASP A 59 -2.30 -3.37 0.49
CA ASP A 59 -1.62 -3.60 1.76
C ASP A 59 -0.22 -3.00 1.78
N LEU A 60 0.56 -3.20 0.73
CA LEU A 60 1.88 -2.57 0.59
C LEU A 60 1.80 -1.03 0.68
N ARG A 61 0.82 -0.44 -0.02
CA ARG A 61 0.59 1.01 0.00
C ARG A 61 0.24 1.53 1.40
N ILE A 62 -0.60 0.79 2.13
CA ILE A 62 -1.03 1.18 3.48
C ILE A 62 0.09 1.00 4.51
N ILE A 63 0.89 -0.06 4.38
CA ILE A 63 2.09 -0.27 5.21
C ILE A 63 3.06 0.89 5.00
N TYR A 64 3.36 1.23 3.75
CA TYR A 64 4.19 2.38 3.42
C TYR A 64 3.64 3.69 4.00
N ALA A 65 2.33 3.94 3.84
CA ALA A 65 1.70 5.15 4.36
C ALA A 65 1.82 5.25 5.88
N PHE A 66 1.63 4.13 6.59
CA PHE A 66 1.75 4.09 8.05
C PHE A 66 3.17 4.40 8.51
N ASP A 67 4.17 3.81 7.87
CA ASP A 67 5.57 4.03 8.20
C ASP A 67 6.01 5.48 7.90
N GLU A 68 5.63 6.03 6.74
CA GLU A 68 5.88 7.44 6.42
C GLU A 68 5.17 8.37 7.40
N LEU A 69 3.92 8.10 7.76
CA LEU A 69 3.24 8.89 8.78
C LEU A 69 3.95 8.81 10.13
N LYS A 70 4.51 7.65 10.51
CA LYS A 70 5.23 7.48 11.76
C LYS A 70 6.59 8.19 11.79
N THR A 71 7.30 8.31 10.67
CA THR A 71 8.69 8.81 10.65
C THR A 71 8.85 10.20 10.02
N ASN A 72 7.96 10.59 9.10
CA ASN A 72 8.09 11.79 8.29
C ASN A 72 7.14 12.91 8.74
N ASN A 73 7.68 13.87 9.50
CA ASN A 73 6.93 15.03 10.00
C ASN A 73 6.35 15.92 8.89
N THR A 74 7.00 15.99 7.73
CA THR A 74 6.52 16.78 6.59
C THR A 74 5.31 16.11 5.96
N PHE A 75 5.36 14.79 5.78
CA PHE A 75 4.25 14.01 5.21
C PHE A 75 2.96 14.13 6.04
N ARG A 76 3.06 14.19 7.37
CA ARG A 76 1.92 14.42 8.29
C ARG A 76 1.18 15.73 8.05
N LYS A 77 1.84 16.73 7.47
CA LYS A 77 1.24 18.06 7.21
C LYS A 77 0.39 18.07 5.94
N TYR A 78 0.48 17.02 5.12
CA TYR A 78 -0.25 16.96 3.86
C TYR A 78 -1.74 16.68 4.11
N LYS A 79 -2.58 17.13 3.19
CA LYS A 79 -4.01 16.77 3.18
C LYS A 79 -4.12 15.26 2.91
N ILE A 80 -5.09 14.58 3.54
CA ILE A 80 -5.34 13.14 3.33
C ILE A 80 -5.45 12.75 1.86
N LYS A 81 -6.02 13.62 1.01
CA LYS A 81 -6.09 13.39 -0.44
C LYS A 81 -4.70 13.31 -1.09
N ALA A 82 -3.77 14.18 -0.71
CA ALA A 82 -2.41 14.18 -1.24
C ALA A 82 -1.65 12.94 -0.75
N ILE A 83 -1.75 12.61 0.54
CA ILE A 83 -1.20 11.36 1.11
C ILE A 83 -1.70 10.13 0.34
N ALA A 84 -3.01 10.06 0.11
CA ALA A 84 -3.61 8.97 -0.66
C ALA A 84 -3.00 8.87 -2.07
N GLN A 85 -2.86 10.01 -2.77
CA GLN A 85 -2.29 10.05 -4.11
C GLN A 85 -0.82 9.63 -4.16
N ASP A 86 -0.01 10.10 -3.21
CA ASP A 86 1.41 9.74 -3.07
C ASP A 86 1.59 8.26 -2.71
N CYS A 87 0.63 7.69 -1.98
CA CYS A 87 0.58 6.26 -1.68
C CYS A 87 -0.06 5.42 -2.81
N GLY A 88 -0.36 6.00 -3.97
CA GLY A 88 -0.88 5.27 -5.12
C GLY A 88 -2.38 4.98 -5.12
N PHE A 89 -3.15 5.61 -4.23
CA PHE A 89 -4.61 5.54 -4.24
C PHE A 89 -5.22 6.63 -5.14
N LYS A 90 -6.29 6.26 -5.85
CA LYS A 90 -7.04 7.20 -6.70
C LYS A 90 -7.93 8.16 -5.90
N SER A 91 -8.32 7.78 -4.68
CA SER A 91 -9.19 8.58 -3.82
C SER A 91 -8.82 8.50 -2.35
N ALA A 92 -9.11 9.58 -1.62
CA ALA A 92 -8.92 9.66 -0.17
C ALA A 92 -9.82 8.66 0.59
N GLU A 93 -11.01 8.37 0.04
CA GLU A 93 -11.97 7.44 0.63
C GLU A 93 -11.46 6.00 0.60
N SER A 94 -11.01 5.53 -0.57
CA SER A 94 -10.45 4.18 -0.71
C SER A 94 -9.21 4.00 0.16
N PHE A 95 -8.35 5.03 0.22
CA PHE A 95 -7.21 5.05 1.14
C PHE A 95 -7.67 4.92 2.60
N SER A 96 -8.59 5.77 3.05
CA SER A 96 -9.03 5.79 4.45
C SER A 96 -9.70 4.49 4.87
N LYS A 97 -10.51 3.87 4.00
CA LYS A 97 -11.12 2.55 4.23
C LYS A 97 -10.07 1.45 4.33
N ALA A 98 -9.08 1.44 3.43
CA ALA A 98 -8.00 0.46 3.47
C ALA A 98 -7.12 0.62 4.70
N PHE A 99 -6.79 1.86 5.08
CA PHE A 99 -6.02 2.17 6.29
C PHE A 99 -6.76 1.69 7.55
N TYR A 100 -8.05 2.00 7.67
CA TYR A 100 -8.87 1.52 8.79
C TYR A 100 -8.97 0.00 8.82
N LYS A 101 -9.16 -0.66 7.67
CA LYS A 101 -9.22 -2.13 7.60
C LYS A 101 -7.93 -2.80 8.07
N ASN A 102 -6.78 -2.19 7.83
CA ASN A 102 -5.49 -2.76 8.20
C ASN A 102 -5.05 -2.41 9.63
N TYR A 103 -5.45 -1.23 10.16
CA TYR A 103 -4.94 -0.72 11.44
C TYR A 103 -6.01 -0.37 12.49
N GLY A 104 -7.30 -0.48 12.17
CA GLY A 104 -8.41 -0.21 13.09
C GLY A 104 -8.61 1.27 13.44
N ILE A 105 -7.93 2.19 12.75
CA ILE A 105 -7.91 3.63 13.03
C ILE A 105 -7.95 4.41 11.71
N TYR A 106 -8.67 5.53 11.67
CA TYR A 106 -8.67 6.38 10.48
C TYR A 106 -7.36 7.18 10.37
N PRO A 107 -6.85 7.42 9.15
CA PRO A 107 -5.56 8.10 8.97
C PRO A 107 -5.56 9.52 9.54
N SER A 108 -6.68 10.25 9.47
CA SER A 108 -6.83 11.58 10.08
C SER A 108 -6.65 11.53 11.60
N PHE A 109 -7.24 10.54 12.26
CA PHE A 109 -7.13 10.37 13.71
C PHE A 109 -5.71 9.94 14.10
N TYR A 110 -5.10 9.04 13.32
CA TYR A 110 -3.72 8.61 13.53
C TYR A 110 -2.73 9.79 13.44
N ILE A 111 -2.85 10.65 12.43
CA ILE A 111 -2.02 11.86 12.28
C ILE A 111 -2.22 12.82 13.47
N LYS A 112 -3.46 13.00 13.92
CA LYS A 112 -3.78 13.85 15.06
C LYS A 112 -3.15 13.33 16.37
N ASN A 113 -3.14 12.00 16.56
CA ASN A 113 -2.45 11.34 17.68
C ASN A 113 -0.94 11.60 17.63
N LEU A 114 -0.31 11.39 16.48
CA LEU A 114 1.13 11.61 16.31
C LEU A 114 1.56 13.06 16.51
N SER A 115 0.66 14.01 16.22
CA SER A 115 0.92 15.45 16.40
C SER A 115 0.73 15.92 17.85
N GLY A 116 0.42 15.01 18.79
CA GLY A 116 0.15 15.33 20.18
C GLY A 116 -1.14 16.13 20.41
N ALA A 117 -1.97 16.31 19.39
CA ALA A 117 -3.18 17.12 19.45
C ALA A 117 -4.33 16.42 20.19
N ILE A 118 -4.27 15.11 20.42
CA ILE A 118 -5.26 14.38 21.22
C ILE A 118 -4.87 14.37 22.70
N ALA A 119 -3.59 14.20 23.04
CA ALA A 119 -3.09 14.24 24.42
C ALA A 119 -3.28 15.61 25.10
N LYS A 120 -3.40 16.70 24.33
CA LYS A 120 -3.68 18.05 24.85
C LYS A 120 -5.14 18.31 25.22
N ASN A 121 -6.09 17.51 24.71
CA ASN A 121 -7.53 17.70 24.95
C ASN A 121 -8.08 16.82 26.09
N LEU A 122 -7.22 16.01 26.71
CA LEU A 122 -7.54 15.16 27.86
C LEU A 122 -6.84 15.64 29.15
N LYS A 123 -6.22 16.82 29.10
CA LYS A 123 -5.64 17.51 30.26
C LYS A 123 -6.46 18.74 30.58
#